data_AF-Q976F4-F1
#
_entry.id   AF-Q976F4-F1
#
_cell.length_a   1.000
_cell.length_b   1.000
_cell.length_c   1.000
_cell.angle_alpha   90.00
_cell.angle_beta   90.00
_cell.angle_gamma   90.00
#
_symmetry.space_group_name_H-M   'P 1'
#
loop_
_entity.id
_entity.type
_entity.pdbx_description
1 polymer ?
#
loop_
_entity_poly.entity_id
_entity_poly.type
_entity_poly.pdbx_seq_one_letter_code
_entity_poly.pdbx_strand_id
1 'polypeptide(L)'
;MRVLGVDIEAGKSPNSSQPPSYAVVIINEKGEIEEKYENVSIGKLIRIIWEKKPEVIATDNIYELATNEKQLIKLLSLLPDNLQIIQTTYINGQFKDIREVARENGIDIQGKTNPLKTAYLAALLALKGLGTPIKAIENKTKIIISRGRALGPGGMSSNRYKRHIRGLVLRVMKEIKEKLDKNGFDYDYTIKRTKAGIEKAVFIVYAPRQSLNGIIKKMKGHDLVVDIKPIFKSKIEFVDKEKFSRKPVIVGIDPGIEVGISIIDLYANPVYLNSKRNIDREEIINIIRQNGKPVLIATDVNPVPDTVRKIAAQLRCKIYEPERPLYIDEKMELVSKFSEIHKIKIDDPHIRDSLSAALKAYYDFSHKLRQIEGFLGRLDLDIEEDKIIECVINGNTINECIEKEIEKEVTVTTRIEQPKNIENKQISNSAQSINNELLEYKKENERLKRYIKQLLQYKEYLEHRIDEIKASINIEVEKDRRIYELHTIISTYLKQIASLKDQIENKDKEISKLKEIIRGLIYGDKTALHKSQLPPYFKIEKNRIIFADQEISSEILDLIIDDYVILEKTLLRDLELLNKERLMNIDTNIDLKRIIDEYRKQRFRTA
;
A
#
# COMPACT_ATOMS: atom_id res chain seq x y z
N MET A 1 43.05 -19.37 -11.71
CA MET A 1 41.93 -20.25 -11.37
C MET A 1 42.38 -21.63 -10.90
N ARG A 2 42.30 -21.85 -9.59
CA ARG A 2 42.32 -23.19 -8.98
C ARG A 2 40.91 -23.65 -8.64
N VAL A 3 40.57 -24.87 -9.03
CA VAL A 3 39.25 -25.47 -8.76
C VAL A 3 39.44 -26.71 -7.89
N LEU A 4 38.65 -26.81 -6.82
CA LEU A 4 38.63 -27.94 -5.91
C LEU A 4 37.32 -28.71 -6.12
N GLY A 5 37.40 -29.95 -6.56
CA GLY A 5 36.27 -30.86 -6.65
C GLY A 5 36.10 -31.71 -5.39
N VAL A 6 34.85 -31.93 -4.97
CA VAL A 6 34.51 -32.78 -3.83
C VAL A 6 33.38 -33.74 -4.20
N ASP A 7 33.54 -35.01 -3.80
CA ASP A 7 32.50 -36.05 -3.82
C ASP A 7 32.51 -36.82 -2.50
N ILE A 8 31.39 -37.42 -2.10
CA ILE A 8 31.29 -38.26 -0.90
C ILE A 8 31.71 -39.71 -1.19
N GLU A 9 32.42 -40.34 -0.26
CA GLU A 9 32.78 -41.74 -0.41
C GLU A 9 31.61 -42.69 -0.06
N ALA A 10 31.46 -43.75 -0.84
CA ALA A 10 30.36 -44.71 -0.74
C ALA A 10 30.20 -45.30 0.68
N GLY A 11 28.97 -45.35 1.19
CA GLY A 11 28.62 -45.89 2.52
C GLY A 11 28.69 -44.89 3.68
N LYS A 12 29.13 -43.65 3.44
CA LYS A 12 29.30 -42.61 4.46
C LYS A 12 28.53 -41.34 4.11
N SER A 13 27.27 -41.50 3.70
CA SER A 13 26.32 -40.39 3.58
C SER A 13 26.27 -39.59 4.89
N PRO A 14 25.98 -38.27 4.87
CA PRO A 14 25.86 -37.48 6.09
C PRO A 14 24.78 -38.02 7.05
N ASN A 15 23.86 -38.86 6.54
CA ASN A 15 22.81 -39.55 7.29
C ASN A 15 23.20 -40.95 7.80
N SER A 16 24.45 -41.39 7.60
CA SER A 16 24.98 -42.69 8.06
C SER A 16 25.51 -42.62 9.50
N SER A 17 25.54 -43.76 10.20
CA SER A 17 26.08 -43.89 11.57
C SER A 17 27.59 -43.66 11.67
N GLN A 18 28.31 -43.56 10.54
CA GLN A 18 29.74 -43.27 10.47
C GLN A 18 30.01 -41.84 9.96
N PRO A 19 31.08 -41.17 10.42
CA PRO A 19 31.40 -39.81 9.99
C PRO A 19 31.68 -39.76 8.47
N PRO A 20 31.15 -38.76 7.76
CA PRO A 20 31.31 -38.63 6.31
C PRO A 20 32.79 -38.44 5.95
N SER A 21 33.24 -39.14 4.90
CA SER A 21 34.55 -38.93 4.29
C SER A 21 34.40 -38.54 2.83
N TYR A 22 35.29 -37.64 2.40
CA TYR A 22 35.23 -36.97 1.11
C TYR A 22 36.45 -37.32 0.27
N ALA A 23 36.24 -37.46 -1.03
CA ALA A 23 37.29 -37.47 -2.04
C ALA A 23 37.48 -36.03 -2.55
N VAL A 24 38.73 -35.55 -2.55
CA VAL A 24 39.05 -34.17 -2.91
C VAL A 24 40.10 -34.16 -4.01
N VAL A 25 39.85 -33.41 -5.08
CA VAL A 25 40.78 -33.21 -6.20
C VAL A 25 40.95 -31.73 -6.47
N ILE A 26 42.19 -31.27 -6.57
CA ILE A 26 42.52 -29.87 -6.91
C ILE A 26 43.14 -29.85 -8.29
N ILE A 27 42.58 -29.02 -9.17
CA ILE A 27 43.06 -28.82 -10.53
C ILE A 27 43.49 -27.37 -10.78
N ASN A 28 44.45 -27.21 -11.68
CA ASN A 28 44.92 -25.90 -12.15
C ASN A 28 44.08 -25.39 -13.34
N GLU A 29 44.46 -24.22 -13.89
CA GLU A 29 43.77 -23.57 -15.02
C GLU A 29 43.75 -24.40 -16.31
N LYS A 30 44.69 -25.34 -16.46
CA LYS A 30 44.79 -26.24 -17.62
C LYS A 30 43.97 -27.53 -17.43
N GLY A 31 43.35 -27.72 -16.26
CA GLY A 31 42.65 -28.94 -15.89
C GLY A 31 43.56 -30.07 -15.40
N GLU A 32 44.83 -29.80 -15.15
CA GLU A 32 45.78 -30.79 -14.64
C GLU A 32 45.62 -30.93 -13.12
N ILE A 33 45.71 -32.17 -12.63
CA ILE A 33 45.58 -32.47 -11.20
C ILE A 33 46.86 -32.03 -10.47
N GLU A 34 46.74 -31.05 -9.58
CA GLU A 34 47.84 -30.66 -8.68
C GLU A 34 47.90 -31.62 -7.49
N GLU A 35 46.76 -31.91 -6.87
CA GLU A 35 46.68 -32.72 -5.64
C GLU A 35 45.40 -33.56 -5.59
N LYS A 36 45.48 -34.72 -4.94
CA LYS A 36 44.34 -35.63 -4.70
C LYS A 36 44.40 -36.18 -3.29
N TYR A 37 43.24 -36.29 -2.65
CA TYR A 37 43.09 -36.80 -1.29
C TYR A 37 41.88 -37.72 -1.21
N GLU A 38 42.06 -38.86 -0.54
CA GLU A 38 41.00 -39.82 -0.20
C GLU A 38 40.73 -39.78 1.32
N ASN A 39 39.55 -40.27 1.73
CA ASN A 39 39.13 -40.36 3.13
C ASN A 39 39.28 -39.04 3.93
N VAL A 40 38.93 -37.90 3.31
CA VAL A 40 39.07 -36.57 3.93
C VAL A 40 37.88 -36.30 4.84
N SER A 41 38.12 -35.94 6.11
CA SER A 41 37.04 -35.46 7.00
C SER A 41 36.66 -34.01 6.69
N ILE A 42 35.45 -33.57 7.07
CA ILE A 42 35.00 -32.20 6.84
C ILE A 42 35.97 -31.13 7.40
N GLY A 43 36.56 -31.38 8.57
CA GLY A 43 37.55 -30.48 9.16
C GLY A 43 38.85 -30.41 8.37
N LYS A 44 39.31 -31.55 7.83
CA LYS A 44 40.49 -31.60 6.95
C LYS A 44 40.21 -30.91 5.60
N LEU A 45 38.99 -31.05 5.06
CA LEU A 45 38.56 -30.34 3.85
C LEU A 45 38.64 -28.81 4.05
N ILE A 46 38.08 -28.29 5.15
CA ILE A 46 38.16 -26.86 5.49
C ILE A 46 39.62 -26.42 5.57
N ARG A 47 40.48 -27.21 6.22
CA ARG A 47 41.92 -26.90 6.32
C ARG A 47 42.60 -26.82 4.96
N ILE A 48 42.35 -27.79 4.07
CA ILE A 48 42.88 -27.80 2.70
C ILE A 48 42.43 -26.55 1.93
N ILE A 49 41.15 -26.15 2.06
CA ILE A 49 40.62 -24.95 1.42
C ILE A 49 41.36 -23.69 1.89
N TRP A 50 41.63 -23.57 3.20
CA TRP A 50 42.39 -22.44 3.75
C TRP A 50 43.87 -22.42 3.35
N GLU A 51 44.50 -23.60 3.25
CA GLU A 51 45.90 -23.74 2.84
C GLU A 51 46.10 -23.46 1.34
N LYS A 52 45.23 -24.02 0.49
CA LYS A 52 45.38 -24.01 -0.98
C LYS A 52 44.69 -22.83 -1.65
N LYS A 53 43.74 -22.19 -0.95
CA LYS A 53 42.94 -21.04 -1.41
C LYS A 53 42.42 -21.22 -2.84
N PRO A 54 41.62 -22.28 -3.12
CA PRO A 54 40.96 -22.41 -4.41
C PRO A 54 40.02 -21.21 -4.65
N GLU A 55 39.75 -20.90 -5.90
CA GLU A 55 38.76 -19.89 -6.28
C GLU A 55 37.34 -20.49 -6.33
N VAL A 56 37.26 -21.79 -6.66
CA VAL A 56 35.99 -22.51 -6.84
C VAL A 56 36.01 -23.85 -6.10
N ILE A 57 34.92 -24.19 -5.42
CA ILE A 57 34.55 -25.56 -5.04
C ILE A 57 33.48 -26.07 -5.98
N ALA A 58 33.71 -27.25 -6.55
CA ALA A 58 32.75 -27.94 -7.39
C ALA A 58 32.26 -29.22 -6.71
N THR A 59 30.95 -29.46 -6.77
CA THR A 59 30.32 -30.68 -6.24
C THR A 59 29.16 -31.07 -7.16
N ASP A 60 28.85 -32.36 -7.21
CA ASP A 60 27.66 -32.88 -7.87
C ASP A 60 26.40 -32.67 -7.03
N ASN A 61 26.48 -32.71 -5.71
CA ASN A 61 25.36 -32.46 -4.81
C ASN A 61 25.81 -31.74 -3.53
N ILE A 62 25.34 -30.50 -3.37
CA ILE A 62 25.71 -29.66 -2.21
C ILE A 62 25.29 -30.26 -0.86
N TYR A 63 24.23 -31.07 -0.81
CA TYR A 63 23.76 -31.72 0.41
C TYR A 63 24.65 -32.89 0.86
N GLU A 64 25.67 -33.25 0.10
CA GLU A 64 26.69 -34.18 0.55
C GLU A 64 27.69 -33.53 1.51
N LEU A 65 27.89 -32.21 1.38
CA LEU A 65 28.72 -31.44 2.29
C LEU A 65 28.04 -31.18 3.64
N ALA A 66 26.71 -31.31 3.74
CA ALA A 66 25.97 -31.12 4.98
C ALA A 66 24.59 -31.79 4.98
N THR A 67 24.21 -32.40 6.12
CA THR A 67 22.91 -33.10 6.28
C THR A 67 21.66 -32.23 6.10
N ASN A 68 21.77 -30.92 6.35
CA ASN A 68 20.65 -30.00 6.28
C ASN A 68 21.11 -28.58 5.93
N GLU A 69 20.18 -27.74 5.46
CA GLU A 69 20.46 -26.35 5.06
C GLU A 69 21.14 -25.54 6.18
N LYS A 70 20.76 -25.75 7.45
CA LYS A 70 21.37 -25.02 8.59
C LYS A 70 22.84 -25.38 8.78
N GLN A 71 23.19 -26.65 8.70
CA GLN A 71 24.56 -27.13 8.79
C GLN A 71 25.36 -26.70 7.56
N LEU A 72 24.73 -26.67 6.38
CA LEU A 72 25.35 -26.19 5.17
C LEU A 72 25.71 -24.71 5.32
N ILE A 73 24.78 -23.85 5.72
CA ILE A 73 25.05 -22.43 6.01
C ILE A 73 26.19 -22.29 7.04
N LYS A 74 26.20 -23.11 8.10
CA LYS A 74 27.27 -23.10 9.10
C LYS A 74 28.62 -23.50 8.50
N LEU A 75 28.67 -24.54 7.67
CA LEU A 75 29.88 -24.95 6.97
C LEU A 75 30.41 -23.82 6.08
N LEU A 76 29.52 -23.22 5.29
CA LEU A 76 29.84 -22.13 4.38
C LEU A 76 30.36 -20.89 5.12
N SER A 77 29.88 -20.64 6.34
CA SER A 77 30.40 -19.58 7.21
C SER A 77 31.85 -19.78 7.70
N LEU A 78 32.40 -20.99 7.57
CA LEU A 78 33.78 -21.34 7.96
C LEU A 78 34.77 -21.29 6.79
N LEU A 79 34.26 -21.11 5.55
CA LEU A 79 35.07 -21.07 4.34
C LEU A 79 35.56 -19.63 4.02
N PRO A 80 36.62 -19.48 3.21
CA PRO A 80 37.03 -18.17 2.70
C PRO A 80 35.92 -17.49 1.89
N ASP A 81 35.71 -16.19 2.10
CA ASP A 81 34.61 -15.44 1.47
C ASP A 81 34.77 -15.24 -0.06
N ASN A 82 35.99 -15.35 -0.60
CA ASN A 82 36.28 -15.23 -2.03
C ASN A 82 36.06 -16.54 -2.81
N LEU A 83 35.53 -17.57 -2.14
CA LEU A 83 35.34 -18.89 -2.68
C LEU A 83 33.94 -19.03 -3.28
N GLN A 84 33.86 -19.40 -4.55
CA GLN A 84 32.59 -19.70 -5.21
C GLN A 84 32.29 -21.20 -5.11
N ILE A 85 31.05 -21.56 -4.85
CA ILE A 85 30.63 -22.96 -4.82
C ILE A 85 29.69 -23.21 -5.98
N ILE A 86 29.97 -24.24 -6.77
CA ILE A 86 29.24 -24.58 -7.99
C ILE A 86 28.71 -26.00 -7.86
N GLN A 87 27.41 -26.16 -8.07
CA GLN A 87 26.81 -27.47 -8.26
C GLN A 87 26.76 -27.80 -9.75
N THR A 88 27.56 -28.77 -10.18
CA THR A 88 27.78 -29.06 -11.60
C THR A 88 26.64 -29.81 -12.28
N THR A 89 25.77 -30.44 -11.49
CA THR A 89 24.61 -31.21 -11.95
C THR A 89 23.34 -30.36 -12.11
N TYR A 90 23.32 -29.13 -11.58
CA TYR A 90 22.20 -28.23 -11.73
C TYR A 90 22.47 -27.28 -12.89
N ILE A 91 21.73 -27.43 -13.99
CA ILE A 91 21.89 -26.65 -15.22
C ILE A 91 20.52 -26.23 -15.72
N ASN A 92 20.32 -24.92 -15.91
CA ASN A 92 19.09 -24.33 -16.47
C ASN A 92 17.81 -24.77 -15.72
N GLY A 93 17.85 -24.83 -14.39
CA GLY A 93 16.69 -25.21 -13.58
C GLY A 93 16.44 -26.72 -13.45
N GLN A 94 17.25 -27.57 -14.08
CA GLN A 94 17.09 -29.03 -14.08
C GLN A 94 18.30 -29.73 -13.46
N PHE A 95 18.04 -30.79 -12.70
CA PHE A 95 19.07 -31.71 -12.22
C PHE A 95 19.37 -32.74 -13.30
N LYS A 96 20.63 -32.79 -13.73
CA LYS A 96 21.17 -33.77 -14.68
C LYS A 96 22.21 -34.65 -13.99
N ASP A 97 22.41 -35.86 -14.49
CA ASP A 97 23.52 -36.71 -14.04
C ASP A 97 24.86 -36.06 -14.46
N ILE A 98 25.86 -36.06 -13.57
CA ILE A 98 27.17 -35.47 -13.85
C ILE A 98 27.82 -36.08 -15.11
N ARG A 99 27.53 -37.35 -15.41
CA ARG A 99 28.01 -38.05 -16.62
C ARG A 99 27.33 -37.57 -17.89
N GLU A 100 26.03 -37.27 -17.81
CA GLU A 100 25.28 -36.71 -18.92
C GLU A 100 25.83 -35.33 -19.27
N VAL A 101 26.03 -34.48 -18.26
CA VAL A 101 26.64 -33.15 -18.40
C VAL A 101 28.04 -33.25 -19.02
N ALA A 102 28.85 -34.19 -18.58
CA ALA A 102 30.19 -34.40 -19.13
C ALA A 102 30.18 -34.86 -20.60
N ARG A 103 29.30 -35.81 -20.97
CA ARG A 103 29.16 -36.28 -22.35
C ARG A 103 28.68 -35.18 -23.30
N GLU A 104 27.67 -34.42 -22.88
CA GLU A 104 27.15 -33.27 -23.63
C GLU A 104 28.25 -32.22 -23.92
N ASN A 105 29.29 -32.17 -23.09
CA ASN A 105 30.40 -31.21 -23.18
C ASN A 105 31.73 -31.84 -23.65
N GLY A 106 31.63 -32.98 -24.36
CA GLY A 106 32.76 -33.62 -25.04
C GLY A 106 33.80 -34.24 -24.10
N ILE A 107 33.42 -34.59 -22.87
CA ILE A 107 34.28 -35.29 -21.92
C ILE A 107 33.91 -36.77 -21.95
N ASP A 108 34.83 -37.60 -22.45
CA ASP A 108 34.59 -39.04 -22.58
C ASP A 108 34.83 -39.74 -21.23
N ILE A 109 33.83 -40.51 -20.77
CA ILE A 109 33.87 -41.18 -19.46
C ILE A 109 33.96 -42.68 -19.68
N GLN A 110 35.15 -43.24 -19.45
CA GLN A 110 35.39 -44.68 -19.52
C GLN A 110 35.26 -45.33 -18.12
N GLY A 111 34.36 -46.34 -18.03
CA GLY A 111 34.18 -47.20 -16.85
C GLY A 111 33.30 -46.64 -15.72
N LYS A 112 33.22 -47.36 -14.59
CA LYS A 112 32.53 -46.90 -13.38
C LYS A 112 33.26 -45.70 -12.76
N THR A 113 32.51 -44.69 -12.32
CA THR A 113 33.04 -43.56 -11.54
C THR A 113 33.33 -44.01 -10.11
N ASN A 114 34.55 -43.74 -9.64
CA ASN A 114 34.88 -43.77 -8.21
C ASN A 114 34.78 -42.34 -7.66
N PRO A 115 34.73 -42.15 -6.32
CA PRO A 115 34.56 -40.82 -5.75
C PRO A 115 35.61 -39.79 -6.20
N LEU A 116 36.88 -40.21 -6.36
CA LEU A 116 37.92 -39.34 -6.92
C LEU A 116 37.65 -38.92 -8.37
N LYS A 117 37.16 -39.82 -9.23
CA LYS A 117 36.80 -39.49 -10.62
C LYS A 117 35.62 -38.53 -10.65
N THR A 118 34.62 -38.70 -9.79
CA THR A 118 33.49 -37.76 -9.69
C THR A 118 33.96 -36.39 -9.24
N ALA A 119 34.81 -36.33 -8.20
CA ALA A 119 35.38 -35.07 -7.71
C ALA A 119 36.20 -34.37 -8.82
N TYR A 120 37.05 -35.10 -9.55
CA TYR A 120 37.76 -34.56 -10.71
C TYR A 120 36.82 -34.06 -11.81
N LEU A 121 35.77 -34.82 -12.13
CA LEU A 121 34.78 -34.46 -13.14
C LEU A 121 34.04 -33.17 -12.74
N ALA A 122 33.63 -33.04 -11.48
CA ALA A 122 33.00 -31.84 -10.95
C ALA A 122 33.95 -30.63 -11.08
N ALA A 123 35.22 -30.79 -10.68
CA ALA A 123 36.22 -29.72 -10.83
C ALA A 123 36.39 -29.29 -12.30
N LEU A 124 36.47 -30.26 -13.22
CA LEU A 124 36.65 -30.01 -14.65
C LEU A 124 35.43 -29.33 -15.29
N LEU A 125 34.22 -29.73 -14.90
CA LEU A 125 32.98 -29.10 -15.36
C LEU A 125 32.88 -27.65 -14.88
N ALA A 126 33.17 -27.41 -13.61
CA ALA A 126 33.20 -26.05 -13.05
C ALA A 126 34.29 -25.17 -13.71
N LEU A 127 35.47 -25.73 -14.02
CA LEU A 127 36.52 -25.05 -14.78
C LEU A 127 36.04 -24.61 -16.18
N LYS A 128 35.19 -25.43 -16.83
CA LYS A 128 34.53 -25.10 -18.11
C LYS A 128 33.36 -24.11 -17.97
N GLY A 129 33.04 -23.65 -16.75
CA GLY A 129 31.94 -22.73 -16.49
C GLY A 129 30.55 -23.39 -16.48
N LEU A 130 30.49 -24.70 -16.25
CA LEU A 130 29.25 -25.48 -16.19
C LEU A 130 28.78 -25.66 -14.74
N GLY A 131 27.47 -25.71 -14.57
CA GLY A 131 26.80 -25.76 -13.27
C GLY A 131 26.33 -24.40 -12.79
N THR A 132 25.58 -24.42 -11.70
CA THR A 132 24.98 -23.21 -11.12
C THR A 132 25.71 -22.81 -9.84
N PRO A 133 26.13 -21.54 -9.70
CA PRO A 133 26.73 -21.05 -8.47
C PRO A 133 25.70 -20.98 -7.35
N ILE A 134 26.14 -21.42 -6.18
CA ILE A 134 25.35 -21.41 -4.95
C ILE A 134 25.65 -20.14 -4.18
N LYS A 135 24.65 -19.27 -4.03
CA LYS A 135 24.75 -18.12 -3.12
C LYS A 135 24.14 -18.49 -1.77
N ALA A 136 24.99 -18.79 -0.79
CA ALA A 136 24.56 -18.99 0.59
C ALA A 136 24.78 -17.76 1.50
N ILE A 137 25.72 -16.89 1.12
CA ILE A 137 26.05 -15.67 1.84
C ILE A 137 25.32 -14.51 1.16
N GLU A 138 24.51 -13.76 1.90
CA GLU A 138 24.08 -12.45 1.43
C GLU A 138 25.27 -11.52 1.56
N ASN A 139 25.54 -10.68 0.56
CA ASN A 139 26.56 -9.64 0.62
C ASN A 139 26.12 -8.49 1.55
N LYS A 140 25.58 -8.83 2.72
CA LYS A 140 25.05 -7.93 3.74
C LYS A 140 25.69 -8.21 5.08
N THR A 141 25.90 -7.14 5.83
CA THR A 141 26.42 -7.20 7.19
C THR A 141 25.47 -6.53 8.15
N LYS A 142 25.10 -7.27 9.19
CA LYS A 142 24.29 -6.78 10.31
C LYS A 142 25.20 -6.21 11.39
N ILE A 143 25.06 -4.92 11.69
CA ILE A 143 25.73 -4.27 12.82
C ILE A 143 24.68 -4.04 13.91
N ILE A 144 24.90 -4.63 15.07
CA ILE A 144 23.97 -4.59 16.20
C ILE A 144 24.60 -3.79 17.33
N ILE A 145 23.95 -2.69 17.70
CA ILE A 145 24.34 -1.83 18.82
C ILE A 145 23.35 -2.08 19.95
N SER A 146 23.83 -2.68 21.03
CA SER A 146 23.00 -3.05 22.18
C SER A 146 23.73 -2.81 23.50
N ARG A 147 22.96 -2.68 24.58
CA ARG A 147 23.49 -2.67 25.95
C ARG A 147 24.28 -3.94 26.29
N GLY A 148 25.33 -3.81 27.09
CA GLY A 148 26.18 -4.93 27.51
C GLY A 148 25.59 -5.82 28.61
N ARG A 149 24.65 -5.32 29.43
CA ARG A 149 24.00 -6.09 30.51
C ARG A 149 22.48 -5.98 30.54
N ALA A 150 21.85 -7.02 31.12
CA ALA A 150 20.48 -6.95 31.61
C ALA A 150 20.41 -5.99 32.82
N LEU A 151 19.37 -5.16 32.87
CA LEU A 151 19.16 -4.22 33.98
C LEU A 151 18.41 -4.97 35.08
N GLY A 152 19.00 -5.08 36.26
CA GLY A 152 18.36 -5.66 37.45
C GLY A 152 17.23 -4.79 38.02
N PRO A 153 16.51 -5.29 39.05
CA PRO A 153 15.41 -4.57 39.68
C PRO A 153 15.87 -3.31 40.43
N GLY A 154 15.15 -2.20 40.19
CA GLY A 154 14.91 -0.99 41.01
C GLY A 154 16.00 -0.33 41.87
N GLY A 155 16.23 0.99 41.65
CA GLY A 155 16.94 1.91 42.56
C GLY A 155 17.08 3.33 41.96
N MET A 156 17.31 4.38 42.76
CA MET A 156 17.48 5.76 42.24
C MET A 156 18.68 5.89 41.27
N SER A 157 19.76 5.17 41.52
CA SER A 157 20.94 5.07 40.64
C SER A 157 20.68 4.32 39.34
N SER A 158 19.67 3.43 39.31
CA SER A 158 19.29 2.63 38.13
C SER A 158 18.76 3.50 36.99
N ASN A 159 17.95 4.51 37.29
CA ASN A 159 17.38 5.40 36.27
C ASN A 159 18.41 6.34 35.64
N ARG A 160 19.42 6.78 36.41
CA ARG A 160 20.56 7.55 35.88
C ARG A 160 21.40 6.69 34.94
N TYR A 161 21.72 5.46 35.37
CA TYR A 161 22.50 4.52 34.57
C TYR A 161 21.78 4.13 33.26
N LYS A 162 20.47 3.87 33.31
CA LYS A 162 19.64 3.64 32.12
C LYS A 162 19.71 4.81 31.12
N ARG A 163 19.65 6.06 31.60
CA ARG A 163 19.79 7.25 30.75
C ARG A 163 21.19 7.34 30.13
N HIS A 164 22.23 7.06 30.91
CA HIS A 164 23.62 7.05 30.42
C HIS A 164 23.82 6.04 29.28
N ILE A 165 23.40 4.78 29.46
CA ILE A 165 23.51 3.74 28.43
C ILE A 165 22.76 4.15 27.16
N ARG A 166 21.54 4.68 27.27
CA ARG A 166 20.75 5.10 26.10
C ARG A 166 21.44 6.23 25.32
N GLY A 167 22.03 7.19 26.03
CA GLY A 167 22.84 8.25 25.42
C GLY A 167 24.07 7.71 24.71
N LEU A 168 24.73 6.70 25.30
CA LEU A 168 25.89 6.04 24.71
C LEU A 168 25.52 5.26 23.43
N VAL A 169 24.41 4.51 23.44
CA VAL A 169 23.87 3.81 22.26
C VAL A 169 23.60 4.81 21.13
N LEU A 170 22.97 5.95 21.42
CA LEU A 170 22.71 7.00 20.43
C LEU A 170 24.01 7.60 19.86
N ARG A 171 25.01 7.85 20.71
CA ARG A 171 26.30 8.39 20.28
C ARG A 171 27.01 7.44 19.31
N VAL A 172 27.13 6.17 19.68
CA VAL A 172 27.79 5.16 18.84
C VAL A 172 27.00 4.90 17.55
N MET A 173 25.67 4.95 17.61
CA MET A 173 24.82 4.87 16.42
C MET A 173 25.10 6.00 15.43
N LYS A 174 25.22 7.25 15.90
CA LYS A 174 25.60 8.39 15.05
C LYS A 174 27.01 8.24 14.47
N GLU A 175 27.97 7.81 15.28
CA GLU A 175 29.35 7.59 14.83
C GLU A 175 29.44 6.52 13.72
N ILE A 176 28.72 5.40 13.90
CA ILE A 176 28.65 4.35 12.87
C ILE A 176 27.98 4.86 11.61
N LYS A 177 26.89 5.64 11.75
CA LYS A 177 26.21 6.27 10.62
C LYS A 177 27.18 7.14 9.80
N GLU A 178 27.88 8.07 10.45
CA GLU A 178 28.85 8.96 9.81
C GLU A 178 29.99 8.18 9.13
N LYS A 179 30.48 7.11 9.75
CA LYS A 179 31.51 6.24 9.16
C LYS A 179 31.02 5.54 7.90
N LEU A 180 29.79 5.06 7.90
CA LEU A 180 29.20 4.42 6.72
C LEU A 180 28.98 5.43 5.60
N ASP A 181 28.41 6.60 5.92
CA ASP A 181 28.16 7.69 4.96
C ASP A 181 29.47 8.18 4.31
N LYS A 182 30.52 8.43 5.10
CA LYS A 182 31.84 8.88 4.61
C LYS A 182 32.52 7.88 3.66
N ASN A 183 32.25 6.58 3.83
CA ASN A 183 32.83 5.53 2.99
C ASN A 183 31.88 5.07 1.87
N GLY A 184 30.74 5.74 1.68
CA GLY A 184 29.81 5.46 0.59
C GLY A 184 29.08 4.11 0.71
N PHE A 185 28.96 3.54 1.91
CA PHE A 185 28.19 2.31 2.10
C PHE A 185 26.70 2.59 2.11
N ASP A 186 25.94 1.80 1.36
CA ASP A 186 24.48 1.79 1.49
C ASP A 186 24.06 0.91 2.66
N TYR A 187 23.16 1.42 3.48
CA TYR A 187 22.63 0.71 4.63
C TYR A 187 21.22 1.17 4.94
N ASP A 188 20.44 0.26 5.51
CA ASP A 188 19.21 0.60 6.22
C ASP A 188 19.44 0.43 7.72
N TYR A 189 18.74 1.19 8.55
CA TYR A 189 18.87 1.07 9.99
C TYR A 189 17.53 1.16 10.70
N THR A 190 17.38 0.36 11.75
CA THR A 190 16.18 0.30 12.58
C THR A 190 16.55 0.64 14.02
N ILE A 191 15.76 1.51 14.64
CA ILE A 191 15.93 1.92 16.02
C ILE A 191 14.78 1.39 16.86
N LYS A 192 15.09 0.60 17.91
CA LYS A 192 14.11 0.24 18.93
C LYS A 192 13.99 1.38 19.94
N ARG A 193 12.90 2.13 19.86
CA ARG A 193 12.57 3.22 20.80
C ARG A 193 11.67 2.71 21.92
N THR A 194 11.90 3.21 23.13
CA THR A 194 11.01 3.05 24.29
C THR A 194 10.57 4.43 24.76
N LYS A 195 9.53 4.52 25.61
CA LYS A 195 9.05 5.79 26.20
C LYS A 195 10.16 6.64 26.84
N ALA A 196 11.30 6.05 27.17
CA ALA A 196 12.41 6.71 27.85
C ALA A 196 13.74 6.72 27.05
N GLY A 197 13.70 6.46 25.72
CA GLY A 197 14.83 6.61 24.81
C GLY A 197 15.17 5.37 23.96
N ILE A 198 16.30 5.42 23.25
CA ILE A 198 16.77 4.35 22.34
C ILE A 198 17.37 3.18 23.11
N GLU A 199 16.87 1.97 22.90
CA GLU A 199 17.36 0.76 23.57
C GLU A 199 18.36 -0.03 22.72
N LYS A 200 18.14 -0.07 21.40
CA LYS A 200 18.91 -0.86 20.44
C LYS A 200 18.87 -0.19 19.07
N ALA A 201 19.98 -0.24 18.35
CA ALA A 201 20.03 0.12 16.93
C ALA A 201 20.60 -1.05 16.13
N VAL A 202 20.05 -1.30 14.95
CA VAL A 202 20.50 -2.35 14.04
C VAL A 202 20.69 -1.72 12.68
N PHE A 203 21.87 -1.86 12.11
CA PHE A 203 22.15 -1.51 10.72
C PHE A 203 22.21 -2.79 9.89
N ILE A 204 21.63 -2.76 8.70
CA ILE A 204 21.80 -3.74 7.64
C ILE A 204 22.57 -3.02 6.54
N VAL A 205 23.87 -3.31 6.44
CA VAL A 205 24.75 -2.71 5.44
C VAL A 205 24.80 -3.64 4.24
N TYR A 206 24.55 -3.13 3.04
CA TYR A 206 24.61 -3.89 1.78
C TYR A 206 26.05 -4.03 1.28
N ALA A 207 26.91 -4.55 2.16
CA ALA A 207 28.28 -4.89 1.85
C ALA A 207 28.73 -6.14 2.64
N PRO A 208 29.64 -6.95 2.07
CA PRO A 208 30.21 -8.07 2.78
C PRO A 208 31.02 -7.59 3.99
N ARG A 209 31.15 -8.48 4.98
CA ARG A 209 31.77 -8.16 6.27
C ARG A 209 33.17 -7.58 6.13
N GLN A 210 33.90 -7.99 5.10
CA GLN A 210 35.30 -7.64 4.91
C GLN A 210 35.46 -6.18 4.49
N SER A 211 34.54 -5.63 3.69
CA SER A 211 34.55 -4.22 3.30
C SER A 211 34.42 -3.28 4.51
N LEU A 212 33.87 -3.79 5.62
CA LEU A 212 33.74 -3.05 6.88
C LEU A 212 34.95 -3.22 7.82
N ASN A 213 35.94 -4.06 7.47
CA ASN A 213 37.16 -4.20 8.26
C ASN A 213 37.93 -2.88 8.32
N GLY A 214 38.45 -2.53 9.50
CA GLY A 214 39.16 -1.27 9.72
C GLY A 214 38.25 -0.05 9.91
N ILE A 215 37.05 -0.05 9.33
CA ILE A 215 36.08 1.05 9.40
C ILE A 215 35.24 0.95 10.67
N ILE A 216 34.65 -0.23 10.91
CA ILE A 216 33.81 -0.50 12.08
C ILE A 216 34.39 -1.67 12.85
N LYS A 217 34.80 -1.42 14.09
CA LYS A 217 35.39 -2.43 14.97
C LYS A 217 34.29 -3.07 15.83
N LYS A 218 34.37 -4.39 16.00
CA LYS A 218 33.58 -5.08 17.04
C LYS A 218 34.00 -4.53 18.40
N MET A 219 33.02 -4.25 19.25
CA MET A 219 33.26 -3.73 20.59
C MET A 219 32.46 -4.56 21.59
N LYS A 220 33.14 -5.11 22.59
CA LYS A 220 32.52 -5.71 23.77
C LYS A 220 32.98 -4.91 24.98
N GLY A 221 32.24 -3.87 25.31
CA GLY A 221 32.45 -3.07 26.51
C GLY A 221 31.54 -3.52 27.65
N HIS A 222 31.83 -3.02 28.86
CA HIS A 222 31.02 -3.26 30.06
C HIS A 222 29.57 -2.76 29.89
N ASP A 223 29.39 -1.59 29.28
CA ASP A 223 28.09 -0.91 29.14
C ASP A 223 27.43 -1.12 27.77
N LEU A 224 28.24 -1.39 26.73
CA LEU A 224 27.82 -1.41 25.32
C LEU A 224 28.51 -2.51 24.54
N VAL A 225 27.73 -3.17 23.68
CA VAL A 225 28.19 -4.18 22.73
C VAL A 225 27.83 -3.74 21.32
N VAL A 226 28.83 -3.70 20.45
CA VAL A 226 28.70 -3.57 19.00
C VAL A 226 29.11 -4.90 18.39
N ASP A 227 28.13 -5.65 17.92
CA ASP A 227 28.34 -6.91 17.23
C ASP A 227 28.20 -6.72 15.73
N ILE A 228 29.03 -7.41 14.95
CA ILE A 228 29.06 -7.30 13.49
C ILE A 228 29.00 -8.72 12.93
N LYS A 229 27.89 -9.05 12.28
CA LYS A 229 27.60 -10.40 11.79
C LYS A 229 27.27 -10.35 10.30
N PRO A 230 27.88 -11.20 9.45
CA PRO A 230 27.34 -11.40 8.11
C PRO A 230 25.90 -11.93 8.20
N ILE A 231 25.05 -11.54 7.27
CA ILE A 231 23.71 -12.10 7.12
C ILE A 231 23.81 -13.28 6.15
N PHE A 232 23.31 -14.43 6.58
CA PHE A 232 23.24 -15.62 5.73
C PHE A 232 21.81 -15.75 5.22
N LYS A 233 21.65 -16.20 3.97
CA LYS A 233 20.31 -16.47 3.42
C LYS A 233 19.62 -17.54 4.26
N SER A 234 18.30 -17.41 4.39
CA SER A 234 17.45 -18.43 5.04
C SER A 234 17.28 -19.69 4.17
N LYS A 235 17.50 -19.58 2.86
CA LYS A 235 17.44 -20.67 1.87
C LYS A 235 18.59 -20.56 0.89
N ILE A 236 19.02 -21.70 0.38
CA ILE A 236 20.01 -21.76 -0.68
C ILE A 236 19.31 -21.49 -2.01
N GLU A 237 19.76 -20.44 -2.71
CA GLU A 237 19.27 -20.12 -4.04
C GLU A 237 20.31 -20.54 -5.08
N PHE A 238 19.87 -21.38 -6.02
CA PHE A 238 20.57 -21.63 -7.25
C PHE A 238 20.38 -20.41 -8.14
N VAL A 239 21.46 -19.66 -8.39
CA VAL A 239 21.39 -18.51 -9.30
C VAL A 239 21.41 -19.04 -10.72
N ASP A 240 20.26 -19.56 -11.17
CA ASP A 240 20.08 -19.71 -12.61
C ASP A 240 20.18 -18.32 -13.24
N LYS A 241 20.56 -18.26 -14.52
CA LYS A 241 20.35 -17.07 -15.33
C LYS A 241 18.84 -16.89 -15.48
N GLU A 242 18.18 -16.39 -14.43
CA GLU A 242 16.72 -16.28 -14.35
C GLU A 242 16.22 -15.50 -15.57
N LYS A 243 15.27 -16.09 -16.30
CA LYS A 243 14.44 -15.38 -17.27
C LYS A 243 13.52 -14.46 -16.48
N PHE A 244 14.03 -13.32 -16.00
CA PHE A 244 13.19 -12.28 -15.42
C PHE A 244 12.07 -11.93 -16.41
N SER A 245 10.83 -11.86 -15.91
CA SER A 245 9.70 -11.43 -16.72
C SER A 245 10.01 -10.03 -17.26
N ARG A 246 10.06 -9.89 -18.59
CA ARG A 246 10.33 -8.61 -19.25
C ARG A 246 9.10 -7.70 -19.31
N LYS A 247 7.94 -8.19 -18.88
CA LYS A 247 6.69 -7.44 -18.95
C LYS A 247 6.77 -6.20 -18.06
N PRO A 248 6.44 -5.01 -18.57
CA PRO A 248 6.43 -3.78 -17.78
C PRO A 248 5.35 -3.84 -16.69
N VAL A 249 5.68 -3.39 -15.48
CA VAL A 249 4.77 -3.37 -14.33
C VAL A 249 4.85 -2.07 -13.54
N ILE A 250 3.74 -1.69 -12.92
CA ILE A 250 3.63 -0.61 -11.94
C ILE A 250 3.64 -1.23 -10.55
N VAL A 251 4.48 -0.72 -9.67
CA VAL A 251 4.70 -1.26 -8.32
C VAL A 251 4.28 -0.25 -7.28
N GLY A 252 3.35 -0.60 -6.41
CA GLY A 252 3.03 0.15 -5.20
C GLY A 252 3.74 -0.42 -3.98
N ILE A 253 4.34 0.46 -3.16
CA ILE A 253 5.08 0.07 -1.96
C ILE A 253 4.58 0.88 -0.76
N ASP A 254 4.11 0.18 0.28
CA ASP A 254 3.82 0.74 1.60
C ASP A 254 4.98 0.38 2.56
N PRO A 255 5.89 1.31 2.90
CA PRO A 255 7.05 1.01 3.72
C PRO A 255 6.74 1.03 5.22
N GLY A 256 7.12 -0.04 5.92
CA GLY A 256 6.94 -0.15 7.36
C GLY A 256 7.72 -1.30 7.99
N ILE A 257 7.34 -1.69 9.21
CA ILE A 257 7.82 -2.96 9.81
C ILE A 257 7.25 -4.15 9.02
N GLU A 258 6.03 -3.97 8.53
CA GLU A 258 5.36 -4.79 7.54
C GLU A 258 5.28 -3.95 6.29
N VAL A 259 5.73 -4.51 5.17
CA VAL A 259 5.81 -3.82 3.89
C VAL A 259 4.74 -4.40 2.99
N GLY A 260 3.83 -3.56 2.51
CA GLY A 260 2.88 -3.90 1.45
C GLY A 260 3.56 -3.79 0.08
N ILE A 261 3.44 -4.83 -0.73
CA ILE A 261 3.97 -4.87 -2.10
C ILE A 261 2.82 -5.26 -3.03
N SER A 262 2.45 -4.33 -3.90
CA SER A 262 1.44 -4.54 -4.94
C SER A 262 2.04 -4.29 -6.31
N ILE A 263 1.87 -5.23 -7.22
CA ILE A 263 2.38 -5.16 -8.59
C ILE A 263 1.18 -5.37 -9.52
N ILE A 264 0.99 -4.42 -10.43
CA ILE A 264 -0.02 -4.47 -11.48
C ILE A 264 0.68 -4.30 -12.84
N ASP A 265 0.07 -4.84 -13.89
CA ASP A 265 0.55 -4.58 -15.26
C ASP A 265 0.09 -3.19 -15.75
N LEU A 266 0.44 -2.86 -17.01
CA LEU A 266 0.06 -1.59 -17.64
C LEU A 266 -1.45 -1.45 -17.91
N TYR A 267 -2.25 -2.50 -17.69
CA TYR A 267 -3.69 -2.54 -17.88
C TYR A 267 -4.45 -2.65 -16.55
N ALA A 268 -3.75 -2.42 -15.44
CA ALA A 268 -4.27 -2.57 -14.09
C ALA A 268 -4.73 -4.00 -13.74
N ASN A 269 -4.20 -5.05 -14.37
CA ASN A 269 -4.41 -6.41 -13.87
C ASN A 269 -3.48 -6.71 -12.69
N PRO A 270 -3.96 -7.43 -11.66
CA PRO A 270 -3.14 -7.83 -10.53
C PRO A 270 -2.10 -8.88 -10.95
N VAL A 271 -0.81 -8.58 -10.71
CA VAL A 271 0.31 -9.51 -10.92
C VAL A 271 0.75 -10.12 -9.60
N TYR A 272 0.91 -9.29 -8.55
CA TYR A 272 1.33 -9.72 -7.22
C TYR A 272 0.74 -8.82 -6.14
N LEU A 273 0.11 -9.39 -5.11
CA LEU A 273 -0.44 -8.65 -3.97
C LEU A 273 -0.08 -9.39 -2.69
N ASN A 274 0.85 -8.84 -1.90
CA ASN A 274 1.24 -9.46 -0.63
C ASN A 274 1.86 -8.45 0.34
N SER A 275 1.80 -8.75 1.63
CA SER A 275 2.52 -8.03 2.67
C SER A 275 3.58 -8.95 3.30
N LYS A 276 4.73 -8.38 3.69
CA LYS A 276 5.80 -9.13 4.35
C LYS A 276 6.37 -8.36 5.52
N ARG A 277 6.58 -9.07 6.64
CA ARG A 277 7.14 -8.51 7.87
C ARG A 277 8.65 -8.69 7.96
N ASN A 278 9.36 -7.62 8.36
CA ASN A 278 10.83 -7.56 8.45
C ASN A 278 11.56 -7.92 7.14
N ILE A 279 10.93 -7.66 6.00
CA ILE A 279 11.56 -7.83 4.69
C ILE A 279 12.61 -6.74 4.46
N ASP A 280 13.71 -7.09 3.79
CA ASP A 280 14.74 -6.12 3.41
C ASP A 280 14.59 -5.63 1.96
N ARG A 281 15.35 -4.60 1.62
CA ARG A 281 15.22 -3.90 0.35
C ARG A 281 15.60 -4.77 -0.85
N GLU A 282 16.58 -5.66 -0.70
CA GLU A 282 17.01 -6.55 -1.78
C GLU A 282 15.98 -7.64 -2.03
N GLU A 283 15.35 -8.16 -0.98
CA GLU A 283 14.25 -9.10 -1.12
C GLU A 283 13.04 -8.45 -1.81
N ILE A 284 12.71 -7.18 -1.50
CA ILE A 284 11.68 -6.42 -2.22
C ILE A 284 12.03 -6.32 -3.71
N ILE A 285 13.27 -5.96 -4.04
CA ILE A 285 13.75 -5.84 -5.42
C ILE A 285 13.66 -7.17 -6.15
N ASN A 286 14.00 -8.29 -5.50
CA ASN A 286 13.91 -9.61 -6.11
C ASN A 286 12.46 -10.00 -6.39
N ILE A 287 11.54 -9.75 -5.45
CA ILE A 287 10.09 -9.96 -5.67
C ILE A 287 9.62 -9.16 -6.89
N ILE A 288 10.00 -7.88 -6.97
CA ILE A 288 9.63 -7.03 -8.11
C ILE A 288 10.15 -7.62 -9.43
N ARG A 289 11.45 -7.95 -9.49
CA ARG A 289 12.09 -8.48 -10.71
C ARG A 289 11.56 -9.84 -11.15
N GLN A 290 11.16 -10.69 -10.21
CA GLN A 290 10.55 -11.99 -10.52
C GLN A 290 9.16 -11.81 -11.15
N ASN A 291 8.41 -10.78 -10.76
CA ASN A 291 7.05 -10.54 -11.23
C ASN A 291 6.98 -9.61 -12.45
N GLY A 292 8.02 -8.81 -12.75
CA GLY A 292 8.07 -7.98 -13.94
C GLY A 292 9.22 -6.97 -13.99
N LYS A 293 9.28 -6.20 -15.06
CA LYS A 293 10.18 -5.05 -15.21
C LYS A 293 9.50 -3.79 -14.65
N PRO A 294 9.94 -3.25 -13.51
CA PRO A 294 9.29 -2.08 -12.92
C PRO A 294 9.53 -0.84 -13.80
N VAL A 295 8.44 -0.23 -14.28
CA VAL A 295 8.50 1.04 -15.03
C VAL A 295 8.14 2.24 -14.15
N LEU A 296 7.36 2.01 -13.11
CA LEU A 296 6.95 3.03 -12.15
C LEU A 296 6.84 2.44 -10.74
N ILE A 297 7.39 3.14 -9.74
CA ILE A 297 7.23 2.81 -8.32
C ILE A 297 6.41 3.90 -7.65
N ALA A 298 5.28 3.52 -7.06
CA ALA A 298 4.32 4.41 -6.44
C ALA A 298 4.32 4.28 -4.91
N THR A 299 4.09 5.39 -4.23
CA THR A 299 3.82 5.47 -2.79
C THR A 299 2.59 6.35 -2.55
N ASP A 300 1.90 6.14 -1.45
CA ASP A 300 0.66 6.82 -1.05
C ASP A 300 0.90 8.11 -0.24
N VAL A 301 2.16 8.41 0.10
CA VAL A 301 2.55 9.54 0.95
C VAL A 301 3.47 10.53 0.24
N ASN A 302 3.37 11.79 0.65
CA ASN A 302 4.26 12.88 0.25
C ASN A 302 4.78 13.57 1.53
N PRO A 303 6.11 13.69 1.74
CA PRO A 303 7.19 13.35 0.81
C PRO A 303 7.50 11.85 0.72
N VAL A 304 8.07 11.40 -0.42
CA VAL A 304 8.47 10.00 -0.65
C VAL A 304 9.36 9.46 0.49
N PRO A 305 9.03 8.28 1.07
CA PRO A 305 9.85 7.61 2.07
C PRO A 305 11.24 7.21 1.53
N ASP A 306 12.29 7.34 2.37
CA ASP A 306 13.68 7.03 1.98
C ASP A 306 13.85 5.60 1.42
N THR A 307 13.15 4.62 2.01
CA THR A 307 13.17 3.22 1.55
C THR A 307 12.72 3.10 0.10
N VAL A 308 11.61 3.76 -0.26
CA VAL A 308 11.05 3.75 -1.61
C VAL A 308 12.00 4.46 -2.57
N ARG A 309 12.57 5.60 -2.16
CA ARG A 309 13.59 6.33 -2.95
C ARG A 309 14.80 5.47 -3.29
N LYS A 310 15.31 4.73 -2.31
CA LYS A 310 16.45 3.82 -2.49
C LYS A 310 16.10 2.61 -3.39
N ILE A 311 14.92 2.02 -3.24
CA ILE A 311 14.44 0.92 -4.09
C ILE A 311 14.37 1.40 -5.55
N ALA A 312 13.75 2.55 -5.79
CA ALA A 312 13.61 3.11 -7.11
C ALA A 312 14.95 3.48 -7.75
N ALA A 313 15.89 4.03 -6.98
CA ALA A 313 17.24 4.31 -7.46
C ALA A 313 17.99 3.02 -7.88
N GLN A 314 17.89 1.94 -7.09
CA GLN A 314 18.51 0.65 -7.45
C GLN A 314 17.89 0.01 -8.68
N LEU A 315 16.57 0.12 -8.83
CA LEU A 315 15.83 -0.37 -10.00
C LEU A 315 15.93 0.57 -11.21
N ARG A 316 16.53 1.75 -11.06
CA ARG A 316 16.56 2.83 -12.07
C ARG A 316 15.16 3.16 -12.60
N CYS A 317 14.22 3.23 -11.69
CA CYS A 317 12.80 3.37 -11.97
C CYS A 317 12.29 4.73 -11.48
N LYS A 318 11.32 5.30 -12.19
CA LYS A 318 10.70 6.57 -11.80
C LYS A 318 9.79 6.37 -10.59
N ILE A 319 9.76 7.36 -9.71
CA ILE A 319 8.88 7.37 -8.56
C ILE A 319 7.63 8.20 -8.89
N TYR A 320 6.47 7.66 -8.56
CA TYR A 320 5.23 8.39 -8.49
C TYR A 320 4.91 8.72 -7.02
N GLU A 321 4.65 9.99 -6.75
CA GLU A 321 4.10 10.47 -5.49
C GLU A 321 2.85 11.31 -5.76
N PRO A 322 1.80 11.21 -4.93
CA PRO A 322 0.61 12.02 -5.10
C PRO A 322 0.89 13.47 -4.66
N GLU A 323 0.13 14.43 -5.20
CA GLU A 323 0.23 15.86 -4.82
C GLU A 323 0.02 16.08 -3.32
N ARG A 324 -0.83 15.26 -2.71
CA ARG A 324 -1.11 15.20 -1.27
C ARG A 324 -1.18 13.74 -0.82
N PRO A 325 -0.91 13.44 0.46
CA PRO A 325 -1.13 12.10 0.99
C PRO A 325 -2.58 11.64 0.77
N LEU A 326 -2.75 10.38 0.37
CA LEU A 326 -4.08 9.81 0.11
C LEU A 326 -4.85 9.58 1.42
N TYR A 327 -6.10 10.04 1.47
CA TYR A 327 -7.00 9.78 2.60
C TYR A 327 -7.47 8.32 2.60
N ILE A 328 -7.80 7.81 3.79
CA ILE A 328 -8.24 6.41 3.95
C ILE A 328 -9.45 6.10 3.06
N ASP A 329 -10.42 7.01 2.99
CA ASP A 329 -11.62 6.83 2.16
C ASP A 329 -11.28 6.74 0.66
N GLU A 330 -10.34 7.57 0.18
CA GLU A 330 -9.87 7.54 -1.22
C GLU A 330 -9.15 6.21 -1.53
N LYS A 331 -8.33 5.71 -0.60
CA LYS A 331 -7.69 4.39 -0.74
C LYS A 331 -8.72 3.26 -0.79
N MET A 332 -9.72 3.29 0.09
CA MET A 332 -10.77 2.28 0.15
C MET A 332 -11.62 2.26 -1.12
N GLU A 333 -11.95 3.43 -1.67
CA GLU A 333 -12.72 3.53 -2.91
C GLU A 333 -11.98 2.92 -4.10
N LEU A 334 -10.68 3.27 -4.28
CA LEU A 334 -9.85 2.74 -5.37
C LEU A 334 -9.73 1.22 -5.28
N VAL A 335 -9.47 0.70 -4.08
CA VAL A 335 -9.30 -0.73 -3.85
C VAL A 335 -10.63 -1.49 -3.96
N SER A 336 -11.76 -0.92 -3.51
CA SER A 336 -13.08 -1.56 -3.65
C SER A 336 -13.47 -1.74 -5.11
N LYS A 337 -13.32 -0.68 -5.92
CA LYS A 337 -13.56 -0.75 -7.38
C LYS A 337 -12.71 -1.84 -8.05
N PHE A 338 -11.43 -1.90 -7.69
CA PHE A 338 -10.53 -2.92 -8.17
C PHE A 338 -10.95 -4.34 -7.74
N SER A 339 -11.29 -4.50 -6.46
CA SER A 339 -11.75 -5.77 -5.88
C SER A 339 -13.02 -6.29 -6.54
N GLU A 340 -13.95 -5.41 -6.89
CA GLU A 340 -15.19 -5.76 -7.61
C GLU A 340 -14.90 -6.23 -9.04
N ILE A 341 -14.06 -5.49 -9.78
CA ILE A 341 -13.70 -5.81 -11.17
C ILE A 341 -12.98 -7.15 -11.26
N HIS A 342 -11.98 -7.37 -10.40
CA HIS A 342 -11.14 -8.58 -10.44
C HIS A 342 -11.65 -9.72 -9.57
N LYS A 343 -12.75 -9.51 -8.82
CA LYS A 343 -13.33 -10.48 -7.86
C LYS A 343 -12.31 -10.97 -6.81
N ILE A 344 -11.50 -10.05 -6.29
CA ILE A 344 -10.45 -10.32 -5.30
C ILE A 344 -10.80 -9.65 -3.98
N LYS A 345 -10.68 -10.39 -2.88
CA LYS A 345 -10.87 -9.86 -1.53
C LYS A 345 -9.55 -9.35 -0.96
N ILE A 346 -9.52 -8.09 -0.52
CA ILE A 346 -8.34 -7.45 0.07
C ILE A 346 -8.70 -7.02 1.50
N ASP A 347 -8.28 -7.82 2.47
CA ASP A 347 -8.53 -7.56 3.90
C ASP A 347 -7.33 -6.91 4.60
N ASP A 348 -6.14 -7.02 4.02
CA ASP A 348 -4.89 -6.52 4.61
C ASP A 348 -4.73 -5.01 4.37
N PRO A 349 -4.57 -4.19 5.43
CA PRO A 349 -4.40 -2.75 5.30
C PRO A 349 -3.11 -2.35 4.57
N HIS A 350 -2.03 -3.12 4.68
CA HIS A 350 -0.76 -2.85 3.99
C HIS A 350 -0.88 -3.11 2.50
N ILE A 351 -1.58 -4.19 2.11
CA ILE A 351 -1.87 -4.47 0.71
C ILE A 351 -2.81 -3.41 0.14
N ARG A 352 -3.82 -2.98 0.90
CA ARG A 352 -4.73 -1.88 0.50
C ARG A 352 -3.94 -0.61 0.22
N ASP A 353 -3.05 -0.22 1.12
CA ASP A 353 -2.30 1.03 1.01
C ASP A 353 -1.30 0.96 -0.16
N SER A 354 -0.55 -0.14 -0.31
CA SER A 354 0.34 -0.34 -1.47
C SER A 354 -0.41 -0.43 -2.80
N LEU A 355 -1.55 -1.11 -2.85
CA LEU A 355 -2.36 -1.21 -4.06
C LEU A 355 -2.97 0.15 -4.43
N SER A 356 -3.47 0.90 -3.45
CA SER A 356 -4.03 2.23 -3.70
C SER A 356 -3.01 3.17 -4.34
N ALA A 357 -1.74 3.09 -3.92
CA ALA A 357 -0.64 3.84 -4.53
C ALA A 357 -0.42 3.43 -6.00
N ALA A 358 -0.37 2.13 -6.28
CA ALA A 358 -0.21 1.62 -7.64
C ALA A 358 -1.37 2.02 -8.56
N LEU A 359 -2.61 1.94 -8.08
CA LEU A 359 -3.81 2.31 -8.82
C LEU A 359 -3.89 3.80 -9.07
N LYS A 360 -3.58 4.62 -8.06
CA LYS A 360 -3.54 6.08 -8.23
C LYS A 360 -2.55 6.48 -9.32
N ALA A 361 -1.35 5.89 -9.29
CA ALA A 361 -0.36 6.08 -10.33
C ALA A 361 -0.91 5.66 -11.70
N TYR A 362 -1.50 4.46 -11.81
CA TYR A 362 -2.11 3.99 -13.06
C TYR A 362 -3.16 4.98 -13.60
N TYR A 363 -4.08 5.48 -12.77
CA TYR A 363 -5.13 6.39 -13.22
C TYR A 363 -4.59 7.71 -13.75
N ASP A 364 -3.58 8.29 -13.10
CA ASP A 364 -2.93 9.52 -13.57
C ASP A 364 -2.20 9.32 -14.91
N PHE A 365 -1.64 8.13 -15.15
CA PHE A 365 -1.02 7.78 -16.42
C PHE A 365 -2.02 7.28 -17.48
N SER A 366 -3.22 6.83 -17.09
CA SER A 366 -4.21 6.19 -17.98
C SER A 366 -4.68 7.07 -19.14
N HIS A 367 -4.67 8.40 -18.96
CA HIS A 367 -5.01 9.33 -20.04
C HIS A 367 -3.93 9.34 -21.14
N LYS A 368 -2.66 9.21 -20.77
CA LYS A 368 -1.55 9.10 -21.73
C LYS A 368 -1.51 7.73 -22.39
N LEU A 369 -1.80 6.66 -21.64
CA LEU A 369 -1.89 5.29 -22.18
C LEU A 369 -2.95 5.19 -23.28
N ARG A 370 -4.16 5.71 -23.05
CA ARG A 370 -5.24 5.73 -24.06
C ARG A 370 -4.90 6.56 -25.30
N GLN A 371 -4.13 7.62 -25.15
CA GLN A 371 -3.64 8.40 -26.31
C GLN A 371 -2.65 7.60 -27.15
N ILE A 372 -1.79 6.80 -26.51
CA ILE A 372 -0.83 5.90 -27.18
C ILE A 372 -1.59 4.80 -27.93
N GLU A 373 -2.51 4.10 -27.27
CA GLU A 373 -3.36 3.06 -27.90
C GLU A 373 -4.12 3.62 -29.12
N GLY A 374 -4.76 4.78 -28.95
CA GLY A 374 -5.53 5.42 -30.02
C GLY A 374 -4.67 5.94 -31.18
N PHE A 375 -3.37 6.20 -30.96
CA PHE A 375 -2.44 6.62 -31.99
C PHE A 375 -1.81 5.43 -32.70
N LEU A 376 -1.45 4.36 -31.97
CA LEU A 376 -0.93 3.11 -32.52
C LEU A 376 -1.97 2.37 -33.37
N GLY A 377 -3.23 2.32 -32.91
CA GLY A 377 -4.32 1.74 -33.68
C GLY A 377 -4.61 2.44 -35.02
N ARG A 378 -4.09 3.66 -35.24
CA ARG A 378 -4.20 4.38 -36.53
C ARG A 378 -3.04 4.09 -37.49
N LEU A 379 -1.90 3.63 -36.97
CA LEU A 379 -0.68 3.45 -37.74
C LEU A 379 -0.55 2.05 -38.33
N ASP A 380 -1.30 1.06 -37.84
CA ASP A 380 -1.28 -0.34 -38.30
C ASP A 380 0.15 -0.91 -38.40
N LEU A 381 1.00 -0.52 -37.44
CA LEU A 381 2.39 -0.96 -37.30
C LEU A 381 2.48 -2.01 -36.19
N ASP A 382 3.19 -3.11 -36.44
CA ASP A 382 3.49 -4.17 -35.46
C ASP A 382 4.61 -3.71 -34.50
N ILE A 383 4.31 -2.72 -33.66
CA ILE A 383 5.23 -2.17 -32.67
C ILE A 383 4.81 -2.65 -31.27
N GLU A 384 5.78 -3.11 -30.48
CA GLU A 384 5.55 -3.49 -29.07
C GLU A 384 5.09 -2.28 -28.24
N GLU A 385 3.78 -2.20 -27.95
CA GLU A 385 3.13 -1.10 -27.19
C GLU A 385 3.80 -0.85 -25.83
N ASP A 386 4.20 -1.94 -25.16
CA ASP A 386 4.89 -1.96 -23.87
C ASP A 386 6.14 -1.07 -23.83
N LYS A 387 6.92 -1.02 -24.93
CA LYS A 387 8.14 -0.21 -25.01
C LYS A 387 7.86 1.27 -25.18
N ILE A 388 6.80 1.61 -25.92
CA ILE A 388 6.38 3.01 -26.13
C ILE A 388 5.89 3.56 -24.79
N ILE A 389 5.08 2.79 -24.07
CA ILE A 389 4.58 3.16 -22.74
C ILE A 389 5.74 3.39 -21.78
N GLU A 390 6.76 2.52 -21.77
CA GLU A 390 7.97 2.71 -20.96
C GLU A 390 8.68 4.04 -21.29
N CYS A 391 8.84 4.34 -22.59
CA CYS A 391 9.49 5.56 -23.04
C CYS A 391 8.74 6.83 -22.63
N VAL A 392 7.40 6.79 -22.63
CA VAL A 392 6.53 7.91 -22.21
C VAL A 392 6.54 8.10 -20.70
N ILE A 393 6.53 7.02 -19.92
CA ILE A 393 6.66 7.10 -18.45
C ILE A 393 7.98 7.77 -18.04
N ASN A 394 9.05 7.51 -18.79
CA ASN A 394 10.36 8.12 -18.63
C ASN A 394 10.42 9.62 -19.01
N GLY A 395 9.33 10.21 -19.49
CA GLY A 395 9.18 11.65 -19.70
C GLY A 395 9.42 12.15 -21.12
N ASN A 396 9.60 11.26 -22.09
CA ASN A 396 9.64 11.64 -23.51
C ASN A 396 8.22 11.85 -24.06
N THR A 397 8.11 12.59 -25.15
CA THR A 397 6.83 12.76 -25.85
C THR A 397 6.43 11.48 -26.59
N ILE A 398 5.12 11.30 -26.84
CA ILE A 398 4.61 10.13 -27.56
C ILE A 398 5.26 10.03 -28.96
N ASN A 399 5.40 11.17 -29.65
CA ASN A 399 5.99 11.24 -30.99
C ASN A 399 7.46 10.79 -30.98
N GLU A 400 8.28 11.32 -30.07
CA GLU A 400 9.71 10.94 -29.96
C GLU A 400 9.89 9.45 -29.65
N CYS A 401 9.00 8.85 -28.86
CA CYS A 401 9.05 7.43 -28.54
C CYS A 401 8.72 6.55 -29.75
N ILE A 402 7.74 6.97 -30.55
CA ILE A 402 7.32 6.26 -31.76
C ILE A 402 8.40 6.38 -32.83
N GLU A 403 8.94 7.58 -33.05
CA GLU A 403 10.05 7.82 -33.98
C GLU A 403 11.27 6.94 -33.64
N LYS A 404 11.64 6.86 -32.36
CA LYS A 404 12.75 6.01 -31.90
C LYS A 404 12.53 4.52 -32.16
N GLU A 405 11.29 4.03 -32.09
CA GLU A 405 11.01 2.61 -32.33
C GLU A 405 10.89 2.32 -33.83
N ILE A 406 10.32 3.23 -34.62
CA ILE A 406 10.30 3.16 -36.09
C ILE A 406 11.74 3.19 -36.65
N GLU A 407 12.60 4.09 -36.16
CA GLU A 407 14.00 4.16 -36.58
C GLU A 407 14.76 2.86 -36.31
N LYS A 408 14.48 2.17 -35.19
CA LYS A 408 15.09 0.87 -34.91
C LYS A 408 14.63 -0.20 -35.89
N GLU A 409 13.35 -0.28 -36.20
CA GLU A 409 12.81 -1.25 -37.17
C GLU A 409 13.38 -1.03 -38.58
N VAL A 410 13.53 0.24 -39.00
CA VAL A 410 14.15 0.62 -40.29
C VAL A 410 15.66 0.32 -40.33
N THR A 411 16.35 0.42 -39.18
CA THR A 411 17.79 0.12 -39.07
C THR A 411 18.07 -1.39 -39.07
N VAL A 412 17.12 -2.22 -38.65
CA VAL A 412 17.23 -3.69 -38.68
C VAL A 412 17.02 -4.22 -40.10
N THR A 413 16.10 -3.63 -40.88
CA THR A 413 15.83 -4.04 -42.27
C THR A 413 16.99 -3.74 -43.23
N THR A 414 17.82 -2.74 -42.94
CA THR A 414 18.98 -2.37 -43.78
C THR A 414 20.20 -3.29 -43.64
N ARG A 415 20.16 -4.31 -42.77
CA ARG A 415 21.29 -5.25 -42.55
C ARG A 415 21.13 -6.64 -43.17
N ILE A 416 20.03 -6.93 -43.86
CA ILE A 416 19.83 -8.25 -44.49
C ILE A 416 19.59 -8.09 -45.99
N GLU A 417 20.65 -7.81 -46.75
CA GLU A 417 20.77 -8.27 -48.14
C GLU A 417 22.23 -8.59 -48.47
N GLN A 418 22.59 -9.86 -48.38
CA GLN A 418 23.52 -10.50 -49.31
C GLN A 418 23.07 -11.95 -49.54
N PRO A 419 22.54 -12.32 -50.72
CA PRO A 419 22.35 -13.71 -51.06
C PRO A 419 23.70 -14.33 -51.42
N LYS A 420 24.19 -15.25 -50.59
CA LYS A 420 25.23 -16.21 -50.99
C LYS A 420 24.55 -17.40 -51.67
N ASN A 421 24.86 -17.57 -52.96
CA ASN A 421 24.66 -18.80 -53.70
C ASN A 421 25.28 -19.97 -52.93
N ILE A 422 24.48 -20.97 -52.59
CA ILE A 422 24.94 -22.32 -52.27
C ILE A 422 24.05 -23.29 -53.05
N GLU A 423 24.68 -23.98 -54.00
CA GLU A 423 24.15 -25.11 -54.74
C GLU A 423 23.67 -26.19 -53.78
N ASN A 424 22.46 -26.71 -53.96
CA ASN A 424 21.98 -27.89 -53.25
C ASN A 424 21.61 -29.00 -54.23
N LYS A 425 22.52 -29.97 -54.30
CA LYS A 425 22.23 -31.36 -54.65
C LYS A 425 21.64 -32.05 -53.41
N GLN A 426 20.48 -32.69 -53.60
CA GLN A 426 19.90 -33.82 -52.86
C GLN A 426 18.41 -33.61 -52.55
N ILE A 427 17.60 -33.81 -53.58
CA ILE A 427 16.16 -34.06 -53.48
C ILE A 427 15.99 -35.58 -53.43
N SER A 428 15.56 -36.10 -52.28
CA SER A 428 14.61 -37.22 -52.15
C SER A 428 14.49 -37.57 -50.67
N ASN A 429 13.50 -36.97 -49.98
CA ASN A 429 12.81 -37.44 -48.76
C ASN A 429 12.03 -36.32 -48.01
N SER A 430 12.07 -35.06 -48.45
CA SER A 430 11.42 -33.92 -47.75
C SER A 430 9.97 -33.62 -48.16
N ALA A 431 9.53 -34.00 -49.36
CA ALA A 431 8.21 -33.61 -49.88
C ALA A 431 7.02 -34.25 -49.14
N GLN A 432 7.23 -35.37 -48.43
CA GLN A 432 6.17 -36.08 -47.71
C GLN A 432 5.98 -35.55 -46.29
N SER A 433 7.05 -35.05 -45.64
CA SER A 433 6.98 -34.41 -44.32
C SER A 433 6.30 -33.04 -44.40
N ILE A 434 6.62 -32.25 -45.43
CA ILE A 434 6.04 -30.91 -45.63
C ILE A 434 4.54 -30.99 -45.94
N ASN A 435 4.11 -31.99 -46.72
CA ASN A 435 2.69 -32.18 -47.02
C ASN A 435 1.87 -32.62 -45.80
N ASN A 436 2.47 -33.38 -44.88
CA ASN A 436 1.82 -33.77 -43.62
C ASN A 436 1.68 -32.56 -42.68
N GLU A 437 2.72 -31.74 -42.52
CA GLU A 437 2.67 -30.49 -41.75
C GLU A 437 1.64 -29.51 -42.33
N LEU A 438 1.58 -29.36 -43.66
CA LEU A 438 0.58 -28.51 -44.33
C LEU A 438 -0.86 -28.99 -44.04
N LEU A 439 -1.07 -30.30 -43.94
CA LEU A 439 -2.38 -30.88 -43.65
C LEU A 439 -2.77 -30.68 -42.18
N GLU A 440 -1.82 -30.77 -41.26
CA GLU A 440 -2.04 -30.46 -39.84
C GLU A 440 -2.35 -28.98 -39.63
N TYR A 441 -1.59 -28.07 -40.25
CA TYR A 441 -1.87 -26.64 -40.18
C TYR A 441 -3.21 -26.25 -40.77
N LYS A 442 -3.68 -26.93 -41.83
CA LYS A 442 -5.03 -26.71 -42.37
C LYS A 442 -6.12 -27.17 -41.40
N LYS A 443 -5.94 -28.30 -40.73
CA LYS A 443 -6.89 -28.79 -39.71
C LYS A 443 -6.94 -27.86 -38.51
N GLU A 444 -5.79 -27.34 -38.08
CA GLU A 444 -5.71 -26.39 -36.98
C GLU A 444 -6.37 -25.05 -37.33
N ASN A 445 -6.14 -24.54 -38.55
CA ASN A 445 -6.83 -23.34 -39.04
C ASN A 445 -8.36 -23.51 -39.05
N GLU A 446 -8.86 -24.66 -39.50
CA GLU A 446 -10.29 -24.97 -39.48
C GLU A 446 -10.85 -25.05 -38.05
N ARG A 447 -10.08 -25.59 -37.10
CA ARG A 447 -10.46 -25.62 -35.69
C ARG A 447 -10.51 -24.21 -35.09
N LEU A 448 -9.50 -23.39 -35.37
CA LEU A 448 -9.43 -22.01 -34.90
C LEU A 448 -10.56 -21.16 -35.47
N LYS A 449 -10.89 -21.31 -36.76
CA LYS A 449 -12.05 -20.63 -37.38
C LYS A 449 -13.37 -20.99 -36.70
N ARG A 450 -13.59 -22.26 -36.36
CA ARG A 450 -14.78 -22.68 -35.59
C ARG A 450 -14.81 -22.08 -34.20
N TYR A 451 -13.67 -22.02 -33.53
CA TYR A 451 -13.55 -21.42 -32.21
C TYR A 451 -13.83 -19.91 -32.25
N ILE A 452 -13.29 -19.20 -33.24
CA ILE A 452 -13.59 -17.77 -33.47
C ILE A 452 -15.09 -17.57 -33.70
N LYS A 453 -15.73 -18.42 -34.51
CA LYS A 453 -17.18 -18.35 -34.73
C LYS A 453 -17.99 -18.53 -33.44
N GLN A 454 -17.59 -19.47 -32.58
CA GLN A 454 -18.23 -19.68 -31.28
C GLN A 454 -18.04 -18.48 -30.34
N LEU A 455 -16.83 -17.90 -30.32
CA LEU A 455 -16.55 -16.71 -29.52
C LEU A 455 -17.35 -15.49 -30.00
N LEU A 456 -17.52 -15.32 -31.32
CA LEU A 456 -18.35 -14.24 -31.88
C LEU A 456 -19.82 -14.39 -31.48
N GLN A 457 -20.37 -15.61 -31.56
CA GLN A 457 -21.73 -15.89 -31.10
C GLN A 457 -21.89 -15.66 -29.59
N TYR A 458 -20.88 -16.01 -28.79
CA TYR A 458 -20.90 -15.78 -27.36
C TYR A 458 -20.80 -14.29 -27.01
N LYS A 459 -20.00 -13.52 -27.78
CA LYS A 459 -19.92 -12.07 -27.65
C LYS A 459 -21.27 -11.41 -27.92
N GLU A 460 -21.93 -11.77 -29.02
CA GLU A 460 -23.26 -11.25 -29.38
C GLU A 460 -24.30 -11.57 -28.30
N TYR A 461 -24.27 -12.79 -27.74
CA TYR A 461 -25.11 -13.16 -26.61
C TYR A 461 -24.86 -12.30 -25.36
N LEU A 462 -23.59 -12.03 -25.02
CA LEU A 462 -23.25 -11.18 -23.88
C LEU A 462 -23.65 -9.72 -24.10
N GLU A 463 -23.50 -9.19 -25.32
CA GLU A 463 -23.93 -7.84 -25.68
C GLU A 463 -25.44 -7.67 -25.50
N HIS A 464 -26.25 -8.62 -26.00
CA HIS A 464 -27.69 -8.62 -25.76
C HIS A 464 -28.04 -8.66 -24.27
N ARG A 465 -27.33 -9.48 -23.49
CA ARG A 465 -27.56 -9.59 -22.04
C ARG A 465 -27.21 -8.31 -21.29
N ILE A 466 -26.18 -7.59 -21.74
CA ILE A 466 -25.82 -6.27 -21.19
C ILE A 466 -26.94 -5.26 -21.45
N ASP A 467 -27.50 -5.26 -22.66
CA ASP A 467 -28.57 -4.33 -23.01
C ASP A 467 -29.88 -4.62 -22.25
N GLU A 468 -30.22 -5.90 -22.04
CA GLU A 468 -31.33 -6.29 -21.15
C GLU A 468 -31.13 -5.78 -19.71
N ILE A 469 -29.92 -5.95 -19.17
CA ILE A 469 -29.60 -5.48 -17.81
C ILE A 469 -29.68 -3.96 -17.74
N LYS A 470 -29.12 -3.23 -18.72
CA LYS A 470 -29.22 -1.76 -18.78
C LYS A 470 -30.67 -1.28 -18.81
N ALA A 471 -31.53 -1.95 -19.60
CA ALA A 471 -32.95 -1.63 -19.64
C ALA A 471 -33.61 -1.82 -18.27
N SER A 472 -33.31 -2.91 -17.57
CA SER A 472 -33.84 -3.14 -16.21
C SER A 472 -33.37 -2.09 -15.19
N ILE A 473 -32.09 -1.70 -15.25
CA ILE A 473 -31.52 -0.69 -14.34
C ILE A 473 -32.17 0.67 -14.60
N ASN A 474 -32.37 1.05 -15.86
CA ASN A 474 -33.04 2.32 -16.18
C ASN A 474 -34.46 2.37 -15.62
N ILE A 475 -35.22 1.27 -15.69
CA ILE A 475 -36.56 1.17 -15.10
C ILE A 475 -36.50 1.34 -13.57
N GLU A 476 -35.50 0.75 -12.91
CA GLU A 476 -35.33 0.86 -11.46
C GLU A 476 -34.95 2.29 -11.04
N VAL A 477 -34.03 2.94 -11.77
CA VAL A 477 -33.65 4.33 -11.54
C VAL A 477 -34.82 5.29 -11.73
N GLU A 478 -35.67 5.07 -12.73
CA GLU A 478 -36.89 5.88 -12.91
C GLU A 478 -37.88 5.72 -11.75
N LYS A 479 -38.03 4.50 -11.22
CA LYS A 479 -38.85 4.25 -10.03
C LYS A 479 -38.29 4.97 -8.80
N ASP A 480 -36.99 4.89 -8.55
CA ASP A 480 -36.34 5.55 -7.42
C ASP A 480 -36.46 7.07 -7.51
N ARG A 481 -36.27 7.63 -8.72
CA ARG A 481 -36.51 9.06 -8.97
C ARG A 481 -37.95 9.45 -8.64
N ARG A 482 -38.93 8.63 -9.04
CA ARG A 482 -40.34 8.90 -8.76
C ARG A 482 -40.66 8.81 -7.27
N ILE A 483 -40.06 7.84 -6.57
CA ILE A 483 -40.18 7.71 -5.10
C ILE A 483 -39.60 8.95 -4.41
N TYR A 484 -38.45 9.43 -4.86
CA TYR A 484 -37.83 10.65 -4.31
C TYR A 484 -38.70 11.89 -4.52
N GLU A 485 -39.26 12.09 -5.72
CA GLU A 485 -40.20 13.17 -6.01
C GLU A 485 -41.43 13.12 -5.08
N LEU A 486 -42.02 11.93 -4.90
CA LEU A 486 -43.15 11.72 -4.00
C LEU A 486 -42.80 12.02 -2.55
N HIS A 487 -41.63 11.59 -2.06
CA HIS A 487 -41.16 11.92 -0.72
C HIS A 487 -41.01 13.43 -0.51
N THR A 488 -40.48 14.13 -1.52
CA THR A 488 -40.31 15.58 -1.47
C THR A 488 -41.68 16.27 -1.35
N ILE A 489 -42.64 15.85 -2.17
CA ILE A 489 -44.03 16.35 -2.11
C ILE A 489 -44.67 16.07 -0.74
N ILE A 490 -44.55 14.85 -0.22
CA ILE A 490 -45.08 14.48 1.11
C ILE A 490 -44.48 15.38 2.18
N SER A 491 -43.15 15.63 2.14
CA SER A 491 -42.49 16.50 3.12
C SER A 491 -43.02 17.94 3.08
N THR A 492 -43.34 18.46 1.89
CA THR A 492 -43.92 19.80 1.75
C THR A 492 -45.34 19.87 2.29
N TYR A 493 -46.18 18.86 2.01
CA TYR A 493 -47.52 18.79 2.57
C TYR A 493 -47.52 18.64 4.09
N LEU A 494 -46.61 17.85 4.66
CA LEU A 494 -46.49 17.71 6.12
C LEU A 494 -46.15 19.05 6.79
N LYS A 495 -45.27 19.86 6.18
CA LYS A 495 -44.96 21.22 6.67
C LYS A 495 -46.18 22.15 6.60
N GLN A 496 -46.95 22.09 5.52
CA GLN A 496 -48.18 22.88 5.39
C GLN A 496 -49.23 22.47 6.42
N ILE A 497 -49.42 21.17 6.63
CA ILE A 497 -50.34 20.64 7.65
C ILE A 497 -49.93 21.11 9.04
N ALA A 498 -48.64 21.10 9.37
CA ALA A 498 -48.15 21.60 10.65
C ALA A 498 -48.47 23.11 10.83
N SER A 499 -48.18 23.93 9.82
CA SER A 499 -48.49 25.37 9.89
C SER A 499 -49.99 25.66 10.00
N LEU A 500 -50.83 24.90 9.28
CA LEU A 500 -52.29 25.04 9.38
C LEU A 500 -52.81 24.62 10.75
N LYS A 501 -52.24 23.57 11.38
CA LYS A 501 -52.59 23.18 12.75
C LYS A 501 -52.25 24.28 13.76
N ASP A 502 -51.07 24.88 13.66
CA ASP A 502 -50.67 25.99 14.55
C ASP A 502 -51.61 27.21 14.39
N GLN A 503 -52.04 27.50 13.16
CA GLN A 503 -53.02 28.56 12.92
C GLN A 503 -54.39 28.26 13.53
N ILE A 504 -54.85 27.01 13.45
CA ILE A 504 -56.11 26.58 14.08
C ILE A 504 -56.00 26.73 15.60
N GLU A 505 -54.91 26.26 16.21
CA GLU A 505 -54.71 26.35 17.66
C GLU A 505 -54.69 27.82 18.14
N ASN A 506 -54.05 28.71 17.40
CA ASN A 506 -54.04 30.13 17.72
C ASN A 506 -55.44 30.75 17.64
N LYS A 507 -56.21 30.41 16.60
CA LYS A 507 -57.61 30.87 16.47
C LYS A 507 -58.49 30.32 17.59
N ASP A 508 -58.30 29.07 18.01
CA ASP A 508 -59.05 28.47 19.12
C ASP A 508 -58.75 29.17 20.46
N LYS A 509 -57.50 29.58 20.68
CA LYS A 509 -57.11 30.42 21.84
C LYS A 509 -57.80 31.79 21.80
N GLU A 510 -57.80 32.46 20.64
CA GLU A 510 -58.51 33.74 20.47
C GLU A 510 -60.01 33.61 20.72
N ILE A 511 -60.65 32.58 20.15
CA ILE A 511 -62.07 32.28 20.36
C ILE A 511 -62.35 32.03 21.85
N SER A 512 -61.48 31.29 22.54
CA SER A 512 -61.63 31.02 23.97
C SER A 512 -61.55 32.31 24.79
N LYS A 513 -60.59 33.19 24.49
CA LYS A 513 -60.48 34.52 25.12
C LYS A 513 -61.73 35.37 24.90
N LEU A 514 -62.26 35.40 23.67
CA LEU A 514 -63.50 36.12 23.36
C LEU A 514 -64.69 35.54 24.12
N LYS A 515 -64.81 34.22 24.23
CA LYS A 515 -65.86 33.56 25.03
C LYS A 515 -65.81 33.94 26.50
N GLU A 516 -64.61 34.06 27.10
CA GLU A 516 -64.46 34.52 28.48
C GLU A 516 -64.89 35.97 28.67
N ILE A 517 -64.53 36.85 27.73
CA ILE A 517 -64.95 38.25 27.75
C ILE A 517 -66.48 38.35 27.68
N ILE A 518 -67.11 37.59 26.77
CA ILE A 518 -68.57 37.55 26.63
C ILE A 518 -69.24 37.02 27.91
N ARG A 519 -68.71 35.94 28.51
CA ARG A 519 -69.23 35.43 29.80
C ARG A 519 -69.13 36.50 30.89
N GLY A 520 -67.99 37.17 31.01
CA GLY A 520 -67.80 38.24 32.00
C GLY A 520 -68.78 39.40 31.81
N LEU A 521 -69.16 39.74 30.57
CA LEU A 521 -70.21 40.73 30.30
C LEU A 521 -71.60 40.25 30.73
N ILE A 522 -71.94 38.97 30.48
CA ILE A 522 -73.25 38.39 30.83
C ILE A 522 -73.42 38.29 32.35
N TYR A 523 -72.38 37.83 33.07
CA TYR A 523 -72.43 37.68 34.52
C TYR A 523 -72.22 39.01 35.28
N GLY A 524 -71.90 40.10 34.57
CA GLY A 524 -71.77 41.44 35.13
C GLY A 524 -70.43 41.72 35.81
N ASP A 525 -69.45 40.85 35.63
CA ASP A 525 -68.06 41.02 36.09
C ASP A 525 -67.30 42.04 35.21
N LYS A 526 -67.70 42.14 33.93
CA LYS A 526 -67.17 43.10 32.96
C LYS A 526 -68.27 44.06 32.52
N THR A 527 -67.88 45.29 32.21
CA THR A 527 -68.78 46.34 31.74
C THR A 527 -68.23 46.91 30.43
N ALA A 528 -69.12 47.10 29.46
CA ALA A 528 -68.81 47.82 28.23
C ALA A 528 -69.18 49.30 28.40
N LEU A 529 -68.23 50.19 28.19
CA LEU A 529 -68.41 51.63 28.33
C LEU A 529 -68.04 52.34 27.03
N HIS A 530 -68.82 53.35 26.68
CA HIS A 530 -68.47 54.24 25.58
C HIS A 530 -67.31 55.15 26.02
N LYS A 531 -66.37 55.47 25.14
CA LYS A 531 -65.20 56.33 25.46
C LYS A 531 -65.60 57.67 26.12
N SER A 532 -66.76 58.22 25.78
CA SER A 532 -67.27 59.47 26.37
C SER A 532 -67.76 59.36 27.82
N GLN A 533 -67.96 58.14 28.32
CA GLN A 533 -68.38 57.85 29.70
C GLN A 533 -67.17 57.63 30.62
N LEU A 534 -65.96 57.64 30.07
CA LEU A 534 -64.75 57.51 30.87
C LEU A 534 -64.49 58.80 31.66
N PRO A 535 -63.99 58.70 32.90
CA PRO A 535 -63.66 59.87 33.69
C PRO A 535 -62.63 60.78 32.98
N PRO A 536 -62.64 62.10 33.20
CA PRO A 536 -61.74 63.04 32.52
C PRO A 536 -60.25 62.77 32.77
N TYR A 537 -59.93 62.06 33.86
CA TYR A 537 -58.59 61.62 34.22
C TYR A 537 -58.19 60.28 33.57
N PHE A 538 -59.04 59.65 32.74
CA PHE A 538 -58.75 58.39 32.04
C PHE A 538 -59.15 58.53 30.55
N LYS A 539 -58.16 58.67 29.67
CA LYS A 539 -58.34 58.91 28.23
C LYS A 539 -57.70 57.79 27.42
N ILE A 540 -58.27 57.53 26.24
CA ILE A 540 -57.73 56.55 25.29
C ILE A 540 -57.47 57.26 23.97
N GLU A 541 -56.19 57.38 23.61
CA GLU A 541 -55.75 58.03 22.37
C GLU A 541 -54.91 57.05 21.55
N LYS A 542 -55.32 56.75 20.30
CA LYS A 542 -54.57 55.90 19.36
C LYS A 542 -54.00 54.61 20.00
N ASN A 543 -54.85 53.85 20.70
CA ASN A 543 -54.51 52.61 21.43
C ASN A 543 -53.58 52.76 22.65
N ARG A 544 -53.30 53.99 23.09
CA ARG A 544 -52.58 54.29 24.34
C ARG A 544 -53.58 54.73 25.40
N ILE A 545 -53.41 54.21 26.61
CA ILE A 545 -54.24 54.57 27.76
C ILE A 545 -53.50 55.63 28.55
N ILE A 546 -54.13 56.79 28.78
CA ILE A 546 -53.57 57.88 29.57
C ILE A 546 -54.42 58.01 30.84
N PHE A 547 -53.81 57.84 32.00
CA PHE A 547 -54.44 58.10 33.30
C PHE A 547 -53.67 59.19 34.02
N ALA A 548 -54.35 60.24 34.48
CA ALA A 548 -53.76 61.28 35.31
C ALA A 548 -52.45 61.87 34.71
N ASP A 549 -52.45 62.08 33.39
CA ASP A 549 -51.34 62.58 32.55
C ASP A 549 -50.14 61.63 32.37
N GLN A 550 -50.29 60.33 32.69
CA GLN A 550 -49.29 59.29 32.46
C GLN A 550 -49.81 58.17 31.54
N GLU A 551 -48.95 57.65 30.66
CA GLU A 551 -49.25 56.52 29.79
C GLU A 551 -49.18 55.19 30.57
N ILE A 552 -50.22 54.36 30.46
CA ILE A 552 -50.34 53.06 31.09
C ILE A 552 -50.52 51.96 30.03
N SER A 553 -50.03 50.76 30.31
CA SER A 553 -50.17 49.58 29.43
C SER A 553 -51.64 49.30 29.06
N SER A 554 -51.85 49.02 27.77
CA SER A 554 -53.13 48.69 27.15
C SER A 554 -53.77 47.39 27.68
N GLU A 555 -53.03 46.57 28.43
CA GLU A 555 -53.49 45.30 29.01
C GLU A 555 -54.48 45.46 30.18
N ILE A 556 -54.69 46.69 30.68
CA ILE A 556 -55.74 46.98 31.68
C ILE A 556 -57.14 46.83 31.08
N LEU A 557 -57.26 46.91 29.76
CA LEU A 557 -58.52 46.75 29.05
C LEU A 557 -58.62 45.33 28.52
N ASP A 558 -59.76 44.69 28.73
CA ASP A 558 -60.01 43.34 28.24
C ASP A 558 -60.15 43.31 26.71
N LEU A 559 -60.80 44.33 26.15
CA LEU A 559 -61.01 44.49 24.71
C LEU A 559 -61.40 45.94 24.38
N ILE A 560 -60.93 46.45 23.23
CA ILE A 560 -61.37 47.73 22.66
C ILE A 560 -62.02 47.41 21.32
N ILE A 561 -63.27 47.83 21.14
CA ILE A 561 -64.02 47.70 19.89
C ILE A 561 -64.54 49.08 19.52
N ASP A 562 -63.99 49.67 18.46
CA ASP A 562 -64.35 51.01 17.99
C ASP A 562 -64.36 52.05 19.12
N ASP A 563 -65.54 52.55 19.52
CA ASP A 563 -65.73 53.53 20.59
C ASP A 563 -66.16 52.93 21.93
N TYR A 564 -66.15 51.61 22.04
CA TYR A 564 -66.46 50.87 23.25
C TYR A 564 -65.22 50.21 23.83
N VAL A 565 -65.19 50.18 25.16
CA VAL A 565 -64.13 49.56 25.93
C VAL A 565 -64.75 48.59 26.90
N ILE A 566 -64.26 47.35 26.89
CA ILE A 566 -64.63 46.34 27.88
C ILE A 566 -63.57 46.33 28.96
N LEU A 567 -64.04 46.52 30.19
CA LEU A 567 -63.21 46.54 31.39
C LEU A 567 -63.93 45.85 32.54
N GLU A 568 -63.17 45.37 33.51
CA GLU A 568 -63.71 44.81 34.73
C GLU A 568 -64.47 45.87 35.52
N LYS A 569 -65.62 45.52 36.06
CA LYS A 569 -66.55 46.47 36.71
C LYS A 569 -65.92 47.23 37.88
N THR A 570 -64.97 46.61 38.58
CA THR A 570 -64.25 47.20 39.72
C THR A 570 -63.21 48.23 39.30
N LEU A 571 -62.69 48.14 38.07
CA LEU A 571 -61.55 48.94 37.60
C LEU A 571 -61.81 50.44 37.70
N LEU A 572 -63.01 50.92 37.34
CA LEU A 572 -63.33 52.34 37.43
C LEU A 572 -63.31 52.87 38.87
N ARG A 573 -63.78 52.05 39.82
CA ARG A 573 -63.79 52.40 41.24
C ARG A 573 -62.37 52.42 41.80
N ASP A 574 -61.54 51.46 41.40
CA ASP A 574 -60.13 51.39 41.80
C ASP A 574 -59.34 52.59 41.24
N LEU A 575 -59.58 52.97 39.99
CA LEU A 575 -58.98 54.15 39.37
C LEU A 575 -59.46 55.47 40.01
N GLU A 576 -60.71 55.54 40.45
CA GLU A 576 -61.24 56.69 41.20
C GLU A 576 -60.57 56.80 42.58
N LEU A 577 -60.41 55.68 43.31
CA LEU A 577 -59.68 55.62 44.58
C LEU A 577 -58.24 56.07 44.41
N LEU A 578 -57.53 55.53 43.42
CA LEU A 578 -56.15 55.91 43.11
C LEU A 578 -56.02 57.40 42.76
N ASN A 579 -56.97 57.97 42.02
CA ASN A 579 -56.93 59.39 41.71
C ASN A 579 -57.23 60.26 42.95
N LYS A 580 -58.12 59.82 43.86
CA LYS A 580 -58.37 60.51 45.14
C LYS A 580 -57.14 60.46 46.06
N GLU A 581 -56.47 59.32 46.17
CA GLU A 581 -55.21 59.19 46.92
C GLU A 581 -54.12 60.09 46.34
N ARG A 582 -54.03 60.19 45.01
CA ARG A 582 -53.13 61.14 44.34
C ARG A 582 -53.44 62.60 44.72
N LEU A 583 -54.71 63.00 44.68
CA LEU A 583 -55.15 64.36 45.00
C LEU A 583 -55.01 64.72 46.49
N MET A 584 -55.00 63.74 47.39
CA MET A 584 -54.77 63.97 48.82
C MET A 584 -53.28 64.10 49.19
N ASN A 585 -52.38 63.56 48.36
CA ASN A 585 -50.93 63.52 48.62
C ASN A 585 -50.13 64.55 47.80
N ILE A 586 -50.67 65.75 47.60
CA ILE A 586 -50.10 66.80 46.73
C ILE A 586 -48.65 67.19 47.08
N ASP A 587 -48.14 66.87 48.28
CA ASP A 587 -46.76 67.16 48.70
C ASP A 587 -45.75 66.00 48.53
N THR A 588 -46.12 64.87 47.90
CA THR A 588 -45.16 63.80 47.57
C THR A 588 -45.30 63.36 46.13
N ASN A 589 -44.18 63.30 45.40
CA ASN A 589 -44.10 62.88 44.00
C ASN A 589 -44.40 61.36 43.90
N ILE A 590 -45.69 61.02 43.83
CA ILE A 590 -46.15 59.62 43.77
C ILE A 590 -45.95 59.05 42.36
N ASP A 591 -45.13 58.00 42.27
CA ASP A 591 -44.90 57.25 41.03
C ASP A 591 -46.09 56.29 40.75
N LEU A 592 -47.13 56.82 40.12
CA LEU A 592 -48.38 56.10 39.81
C LEU A 592 -48.14 54.86 38.95
N LYS A 593 -47.12 54.89 38.08
CA LYS A 593 -46.73 53.75 37.24
C LYS A 593 -46.35 52.54 38.09
N ARG A 594 -45.58 52.77 39.15
CA ARG A 594 -45.16 51.70 40.07
C ARG A 594 -46.33 51.15 40.90
N ILE A 595 -47.25 52.00 41.37
CA ILE A 595 -48.41 51.57 42.17
C ILE A 595 -49.36 50.71 41.32
N ILE A 596 -49.58 51.10 40.07
CA ILE A 596 -50.45 50.36 39.13
C ILE A 596 -49.80 49.03 38.72
N ASP A 597 -48.48 48.99 38.55
CA ASP A 597 -47.74 47.75 38.33
C ASP A 597 -47.71 46.82 39.56
N GLU A 598 -47.70 47.37 40.79
CA GLU A 598 -47.80 46.59 42.03
C GLU A 598 -49.22 46.03 42.25
N TYR A 599 -50.27 46.79 41.95
CA TYR A 599 -51.66 46.30 41.95
C TYR A 599 -51.84 45.13 40.95
N ARG A 600 -51.26 45.25 39.75
CA ARG A 600 -51.20 44.15 38.76
C ARG A 600 -50.48 42.92 39.31
N LYS A 601 -49.32 43.06 39.97
CA LYS A 601 -48.57 41.92 40.53
C LYS A 601 -49.32 41.17 41.63
N GLN A 602 -50.13 41.86 42.43
CA GLN A 602 -50.98 41.19 43.41
C GLN A 602 -52.15 40.44 42.75
N ARG A 603 -52.75 41.00 41.69
CA ARG A 603 -53.81 40.37 40.90
C ARG A 603 -53.42 39.03 40.27
N PHE A 604 -52.19 38.90 39.77
CA PHE A 604 -51.69 37.66 39.15
C PHE A 604 -51.10 36.64 40.15
N ARG A 605 -51.13 36.90 41.46
CA ARG A 605 -50.71 35.93 42.49
C ARG A 605 -51.85 35.07 43.05
N THR A 606 -53.10 35.38 42.74
CA THR A 606 -54.29 34.66 43.26
C THR A 606 -55.23 34.16 42.15
N ALA A 607 -54.71 33.90 40.95
CA ALA A 607 -55.41 33.18 39.88
C ALA A 607 -54.63 31.92 39.49
#